data_AF-A0A537CFV3-F1
#
_entry.id   AF-A0A537CFV3-F1
#
_cell.length_a   1.000
_cell.length_b   1.000
_cell.length_c   1.000
_cell.angle_alpha   90.00
_cell.angle_beta   90.00
_cell.angle_gamma   90.00
#
_symmetry.space_group_name_H-M   'P 1'
#
loop_
_entity.id
_entity.type
_entity.pdbx_description
1 polymer ?
#
loop_
_entity_poly.entity_id
_entity_poly.type
_entity_poly.pdbx_seq_one_letter_code
_entity_poly.pdbx_strand_id
1 'polypeptide(L)' 'MDKADDSNLYLCGLCHEKERVHWKILLSTDMEEQAFLARTLRVIERADQSRPKEYGKLPSKLR' A
#
# COMPACT_ATOMS: atom_id res chain seq x y z
N MET A 1 24.34 14.33 0.41
CA MET A 1 24.15 12.94 -0.03
C MET A 1 22.89 12.48 0.68
N ASP A 2 21.76 12.87 0.11
CA ASP A 2 20.43 12.64 0.67
C ASP A 2 20.22 11.14 0.77
N LYS A 3 20.11 10.64 2.01
CA LYS A 3 19.59 9.30 2.22
C LYS A 3 18.15 9.36 1.76
N ALA A 4 17.88 8.81 0.58
CA ALA A 4 16.52 8.61 0.13
C ALA A 4 15.75 7.98 1.30
N ASP A 5 14.68 8.65 1.71
CA ASP A 5 13.75 8.15 2.71
C ASP A 5 13.25 6.78 2.24
N ASP A 6 13.89 5.69 2.69
CA ASP A 6 13.43 4.31 2.42
C ASP A 6 12.00 4.10 2.93
N SER A 7 11.52 5.00 3.80
CA SER A 7 10.12 5.11 4.22
C SER A 7 9.15 5.42 3.07
N ASN A 8 9.59 6.15 2.03
CA ASN A 8 8.77 6.50 0.85
C ASN A 8 8.75 5.40 -0.23
N LEU A 9 9.77 4.55 -0.30
CA LEU A 9 9.82 3.46 -1.30
C LEU A 9 8.84 2.32 -0.96
N TYR A 10 8.73 1.95 0.32
CA TYR A 10 7.73 0.97 0.78
C TYR A 10 6.30 1.50 0.59
N LEU A 11 6.09 2.79 0.87
CA LEU A 11 4.83 3.51 0.65
C LEU A 11 4.43 3.54 -0.83
N CYS A 12 5.38 3.84 -1.71
CA CYS A 12 5.16 3.80 -3.15
C CYS A 12 4.77 2.39 -3.60
N GLY A 13 5.44 1.35 -3.09
CA GLY A 13 5.15 -0.05 -3.40
C GLY A 13 3.74 -0.49 -3.04
N LEU A 14 3.29 -0.24 -1.80
CA LEU A 14 1.94 -0.66 -1.38
C LEU A 14 0.81 0.14 -2.04
N CYS A 15 0.97 1.46 -2.20
CA CYS A 15 -0.01 2.29 -2.88
C CYS A 15 -0.14 1.89 -4.36
N HIS A 16 0.98 1.66 -5.04
CA HIS A 16 1.00 1.20 -6.42
C HIS A 16 0.37 -0.19 -6.58
N GLU A 17 0.66 -1.12 -5.66
CA GLU A 17 0.05 -2.45 -5.68
C GLU A 17 -1.46 -2.40 -5.41
N LYS A 18 -1.91 -1.55 -4.49
CA LYS A 18 -3.34 -1.33 -4.22
C LYS A 18 -4.08 -0.82 -5.46
N GLU A 19 -3.52 0.17 -6.14
CA GLU A 19 -4.08 0.74 -7.36
C GLU A 19 -4.11 -0.29 -8.50
N ARG A 20 -3.01 -1.03 -8.68
CA ARG A 20 -2.91 -2.09 -9.69
C ARG A 20 -3.96 -3.18 -9.50
N VAL A 21 -4.20 -3.61 -8.25
CA VAL A 21 -5.23 -4.61 -7.95
C VAL A 21 -6.64 -4.07 -8.22
N HIS A 22 -6.92 -2.81 -7.89
CA HIS A 22 -8.21 -2.18 -8.23
C HIS A 22 -8.46 -2.18 -9.74
N TRP A 23 -7.48 -1.77 -10.54
CA TRP A 23 -7.61 -1.77 -11.99
C TRP A 23 -7.85 -3.17 -12.55
N LYS A 24 -7.17 -4.19 -12.03
CA LYS A 24 -7.40 -5.58 -12.44
C LYS A 24 -8.80 -6.09 -12.12
N ILE A 25 -9.35 -5.73 -10.96
CA ILE A 25 -10.74 -6.08 -10.61
C ILE A 25 -11.72 -5.44 -11.59
N LEU A 26 -11.56 -4.14 -11.86
CA LEU A 26 -12.45 -3.38 -12.75
C LEU A 26 -12.42 -3.88 -14.20
N LEU A 27 -11.25 -4.34 -14.67
CA LEU A 27 -11.05 -4.78 -16.04
C LEU A 27 -11.29 -6.27 -16.26
N SER A 28 -11.26 -7.08 -15.20
CA SER A 28 -11.53 -8.52 -15.32
C SER A 28 -13.01 -8.78 -15.56
N THR A 29 -13.31 -9.69 -16.47
CA THR A 29 -14.66 -10.22 -16.70
C THR A 29 -14.88 -11.57 -16.02
N ASP A 30 -13.85 -12.13 -15.38
CA ASP A 30 -13.89 -13.40 -14.67
C ASP A 30 -14.22 -13.16 -13.19
N MET A 31 -15.37 -13.69 -12.75
CA MET A 31 -15.86 -13.56 -11.38
C MET A 31 -14.96 -14.25 -10.35
N GLU A 32 -14.31 -15.36 -10.71
CA GLU A 32 -13.39 -16.05 -9.81
C GLU A 32 -12.10 -15.25 -9.62
N GLU A 33 -11.58 -14.68 -10.71
CA GLU A 33 -10.43 -13.78 -10.68
C GLU A 33 -10.75 -12.52 -9.85
N GLN A 34 -11.90 -11.88 -10.10
CA GLN A 34 -12.34 -10.72 -9.31
C GLN A 34 -12.43 -11.05 -7.82
N ALA A 35 -12.99 -12.22 -7.45
CA ALA A 35 -13.11 -12.65 -6.06
C ALA A 35 -11.73 -12.90 -5.41
N PHE A 36 -10.78 -13.46 -6.16
CA PHE A 36 -9.40 -13.63 -5.70
C PHE A 36 -8.71 -12.28 -5.49
N LEU A 37 -8.80 -11.38 -6.47
CA LEU A 37 -8.21 -10.04 -6.39
C LEU A 37 -8.82 -9.20 -5.26
N ALA A 38 -10.11 -9.31 -5.00
CA ALA A 38 -10.77 -8.64 -3.87
C ALA A 38 -10.24 -9.13 -2.52
N ARG A 39 -9.87 -10.41 -2.39
CA ARG A 39 -9.19 -10.93 -1.19
C ARG A 39 -7.78 -10.36 -1.06
N THR A 40 -7.02 -10.28 -2.14
CA THR A 40 -5.69 -9.64 -2.17
C THR A 40 -5.77 -8.19 -1.74
N LEU A 41 -6.77 -7.44 -2.23
CA LEU A 41 -6.97 -6.04 -1.84
C LEU A 41 -7.18 -5.88 -0.33
N ARG A 42 -8.00 -6.75 0.29
CA ARG A 42 -8.22 -6.72 1.75
C ARG A 42 -6.94 -6.97 2.55
N VAL A 43 -6.03 -7.81 2.05
CA VAL A 43 -4.73 -8.05 2.70
C VAL A 43 -3.88 -6.78 2.66
N ILE A 44 -3.83 -6.10 1.50
CA ILE A 44 -3.10 -4.85 1.33
C ILE A 44 -3.67 -3.76 2.26
N GLU A 45 -4.99 -3.63 2.33
CA GLU A 45 -5.64 -2.64 3.20
C GLU A 45 -5.40 -2.90 4.69
N ARG A 46 -5.37 -4.17 5.10
CA ARG A 46 -5.00 -4.54 6.47
C ARG A 46 -3.55 -4.21 6.78
N ALA A 47 -2.63 -4.48 5.84
CA ALA A 47 -1.23 -4.13 6.01
C ALA A 47 -1.07 -2.61 6.20
N ASP A 48 -1.78 -1.80 5.41
CA ASP A 48 -1.79 -0.34 5.54
C ASP A 48 -2.38 0.14 6.89
N GLN A 49 -3.51 -0.43 7.33
CA GLN A 49 -4.14 -0.09 8.62
C GLN A 49 -3.33 -0.51 9.84
N SER A 50 -2.59 -1.62 9.74
CA SER A 50 -1.74 -2.13 10.84
C SER A 50 -0.48 -1.28 11.06
N ARG A 51 -0.24 -0.28 10.20
CA ARG A 51 0.96 0.53 10.27
C ARG A 51 0.95 1.42 11.52
N PRO A 52 2.06 1.46 12.28
CA PRO A 52 2.25 2.45 13.33
C PRO A 52 2.09 3.87 12.74
N LYS A 53 1.22 4.71 13.34
CA LYS A 53 0.98 6.11 12.93
C LYS A 53 2.22 7.01 12.98
N GLU A 54 3.34 6.48 13.45
CA GLU A 54 4.64 7.14 13.64
C GLU A 54 5.65 6.78 12.54
N TYR A 55 5.36 5.80 11.68
CA TYR A 55 6.25 5.45 10.58
C TYR A 55 6.30 6.59 9.56
N GLY A 56 7.46 7.26 9.47
CA GLY A 56 7.69 8.45 8.64
C GLY A 56 7.54 9.80 9.37
N LYS A 57 7.23 9.81 10.68
CA LYS A 57 7.31 11.04 11.47
C LYS A 57 8.74 11.21 11.98
N LEU A 58 9.46 12.21 11.46
CA LEU A 58 10.67 12.69 12.11
C LEU A 58 10.31 13.09 13.55
N PRO A 59 11.10 12.70 14.56
CA PRO A 59 10.83 13.11 15.94
C PRO A 59 10.79 14.63 15.98
N SER A 60 9.67 15.19 16.43
CA SER A 60 9.45 16.64 16.57
C SER A 60 10.28 17.27 17.71
N LYS A 61 11.40 16.64 18.09
CA LYS A 61 12.32 17.09 19.13
C LYS A 61 13.66 17.52 18.54
N LEU A 62 13.61 18.43 17.58
CA LEU A 62 14.74 19.27 17.16
C LEU A 62 14.21 20.65 16.75
N ARG A 63 13.55 21.35 17.68
CA ARG A 63 13.52 22.81 17.76
C ARG A 63 13.01 23.26 19.12
#